data_AF-A0A0R0CT99-F1
#
_entry.id   AF-A0A0R0CT99-F1
#
_cell.length_a   1.000
_cell.length_b   1.000
_cell.length_c   1.000
_cell.angle_alpha   90.00
_cell.angle_beta   90.00
_cell.angle_gamma   90.00
#
_symmetry.space_group_name_H-M   'P 1'
#
loop_
_entity.id
_entity.type
_entity.pdbx_description
1 polymer ?
#
loop_
_entity_poly.entity_id
_entity_poly.type
_entity_poly.pdbx_seq_one_letter_code
_entity_poly.pdbx_strand_id
1 'polypeptide(L)'
;MPRLITRVAACAAIIGAVLWFQPRINEPAAQVSNGLNLRSAPDQRAERLAVLPVGTTVEVQRCLADLQWCNVRADGKSGWVAADYLIARSDGKKVRLAEAGKQMGVVIETAKPGG
;
A
#
# COMPACT_ATOMS: atom_id res chain seq x y z
N MET A 1 -62.39 3.75 9.81
CA MET A 1 -61.57 4.61 8.92
C MET A 1 -61.49 5.99 9.58
N PRO A 2 -60.37 6.77 9.67
CA PRO A 2 -59.02 6.76 9.06
C PRO A 2 -57.86 6.55 10.10
N ARG A 3 -56.67 5.99 9.79
CA ARG A 3 -55.38 6.45 9.17
C ARG A 3 -54.42 7.33 10.02
N LEU A 4 -53.20 6.78 10.24
CA LEU A 4 -51.84 7.41 10.22
C LEU A 4 -51.51 8.34 11.42
N ILE A 5 -50.35 8.30 12.10
CA ILE A 5 -48.96 8.52 11.61
C ILE A 5 -47.93 7.95 12.62
N THR A 6 -47.02 7.11 12.12
CA THR A 6 -45.81 6.63 12.79
C THR A 6 -44.71 7.69 12.75
N ARG A 7 -44.13 8.07 13.90
CA ARG A 7 -42.84 8.78 13.97
C ARG A 7 -42.03 8.33 15.18
N VAL A 8 -41.35 7.19 15.02
CA VAL A 8 -40.26 6.80 15.93
C VAL A 8 -39.01 7.61 15.51
N ALA A 9 -38.70 8.65 16.27
CA ALA A 9 -37.47 9.43 16.12
C ALA A 9 -36.50 9.06 17.25
N ALA A 10 -35.65 8.05 17.03
CA ALA A 10 -34.54 7.74 17.93
C ALA A 10 -33.47 6.84 17.27
N CYS A 11 -32.88 7.25 16.13
CA CYS A 11 -31.72 6.53 15.54
C CYS A 11 -30.62 7.43 14.93
N ALA A 12 -30.68 8.77 15.07
CA ALA A 12 -29.88 9.66 14.21
C ALA A 12 -28.59 10.25 14.83
N ALA A 13 -28.08 9.73 15.95
CA ALA A 13 -26.93 10.35 16.62
C ALA A 13 -25.64 9.51 16.70
N ILE A 14 -25.62 8.27 16.19
CA ILE A 14 -24.42 7.40 16.27
C ILE A 14 -23.69 7.29 14.92
N ILE A 15 -24.36 7.55 13.80
CA ILE A 15 -23.76 7.36 12.46
C ILE A 15 -22.76 8.48 12.10
N GLY A 16 -22.88 9.67 12.69
CA GLY A 16 -22.04 10.83 12.36
C GLY A 16 -20.60 10.77 12.89
N ALA A 17 -20.30 9.95 13.90
CA ALA A 17 -18.99 9.92 14.55
C ALA A 17 -17.98 8.95 13.89
N VAL A 18 -18.45 7.98 13.11
CA VAL A 18 -17.60 6.93 12.50
C VAL A 18 -16.81 7.44 11.29
N LEU A 19 -17.23 8.54 10.66
CA LEU A 19 -16.60 9.07 9.45
C LEU A 19 -15.40 10.02 9.71
N TRP A 20 -15.13 10.37 10.96
CA TRP A 20 -13.98 11.24 11.34
C TRP A 20 -12.70 10.46 11.62
N PHE A 21 -12.84 9.16 11.87
CA PHE A 21 -11.74 8.23 12.07
C PHE A 21 -11.77 7.20 10.95
N GLN A 22 -11.48 7.63 9.72
CA GLN A 22 -11.00 6.66 8.75
C GLN A 22 -9.65 6.17 9.28
N PRO A 23 -9.47 4.90 9.68
CA PRO A 23 -8.15 4.38 9.90
C PRO A 23 -7.42 4.52 8.57
N ARG A 24 -6.42 5.40 8.50
CA ARG A 24 -5.43 5.26 7.45
C ARG A 24 -4.77 3.93 7.73
N ILE A 25 -4.99 2.95 6.85
CA ILE A 25 -4.09 1.81 6.79
C ILE A 25 -2.74 2.44 6.48
N ASN A 26 -1.85 2.49 7.49
CA ASN A 26 -0.51 3.01 7.29
C ASN A 26 0.20 2.02 6.36
N GLU A 27 0.26 2.35 5.08
CA GLU A 27 1.08 1.62 4.11
C GLU A 27 2.50 1.55 4.66
N PRO A 28 3.12 0.36 4.71
CA PRO A 28 4.43 0.23 5.34
C PRO A 28 5.44 1.09 4.59
N ALA A 29 6.03 2.03 5.31
CA ALA A 29 7.10 2.86 4.78
C ALA A 29 8.39 2.03 4.66
N ALA A 30 9.01 2.06 3.48
CA ALA A 30 10.29 1.43 3.22
C ALA A 30 11.32 2.45 2.74
N GLN A 31 12.61 2.15 2.93
CA GLN A 31 13.71 2.96 2.42
C GLN A 31 14.43 2.23 1.30
N VAL A 32 14.80 2.99 0.28
CA VAL A 32 15.59 2.53 -0.86
C VAL A 32 17.04 2.29 -0.41
N SER A 33 17.55 1.07 -0.60
CA SER A 33 18.89 0.68 -0.15
C SER A 33 20.01 0.94 -1.17
N ASN A 34 19.65 1.02 -2.45
CA ASN A 34 20.54 1.35 -3.57
C ASN A 34 19.73 2.11 -4.63
N GLY A 35 20.36 2.86 -5.54
CA GLY A 35 19.63 3.60 -6.59
C GLY A 35 18.63 2.70 -7.32
N LEU A 36 17.34 3.04 -7.25
CA LEU A 36 16.24 2.11 -7.59
C LEU A 36 15.34 2.68 -8.69
N ASN A 37 15.16 1.92 -9.76
CA ASN A 37 14.30 2.33 -10.86
C ASN A 37 12.83 2.16 -10.47
N LEU A 38 12.06 3.25 -10.54
CA LEU A 38 10.60 3.21 -10.53
C LEU A 38 10.12 2.91 -11.94
N ARG A 39 9.35 1.83 -12.11
CA ARG A 39 8.94 1.32 -13.42
C ARG A 39 7.43 1.35 -13.62
N SER A 40 6.99 1.37 -14.87
CA SER A 40 5.57 1.36 -15.22
C SER A 40 4.87 0.01 -14.97
N ALA A 41 5.62 -1.09 -14.99
CA ALA A 41 5.14 -2.46 -14.78
C ALA A 41 6.18 -3.29 -13.99
N PRO A 42 5.78 -4.42 -13.36
CA PRO A 42 6.68 -5.31 -12.60
C PRO A 42 7.56 -6.16 -13.53
N ASP A 43 8.35 -5.50 -14.37
CA ASP A 43 9.25 -6.12 -15.34
C ASP A 43 10.55 -5.31 -15.44
N GLN A 44 11.70 -5.99 -15.57
CA GLN A 44 13.01 -5.34 -15.70
C GLN A 44 13.18 -4.54 -17.01
N ARG A 45 12.37 -4.84 -18.03
CA ARG A 45 12.33 -4.17 -19.33
C ARG A 45 11.24 -3.10 -19.43
N ALA A 46 10.36 -3.00 -18.43
CA ALA A 46 9.35 -1.95 -18.40
C ALA A 46 9.99 -0.55 -18.37
N GLU A 47 9.25 0.44 -18.88
CA GLU A 47 9.67 1.83 -18.93
C GLU A 47 10.10 2.33 -17.53
N ARG A 48 11.21 3.07 -17.49
CA ARG A 48 11.71 3.70 -16.28
C ARG A 48 11.06 5.08 -16.13
N LEU A 49 10.15 5.20 -15.17
CA LEU A 49 9.45 6.43 -14.84
C LEU A 49 10.32 7.41 -14.04
N ALA A 50 11.18 6.88 -13.16
CA ALA A 50 12.12 7.65 -12.35
C ALA A 50 13.26 6.76 -11.82
N VAL A 51 14.27 7.40 -11.25
CA VAL A 51 15.28 6.75 -10.39
C VAL A 51 15.12 7.33 -8.98
N LEU A 52 14.90 6.47 -8.00
CA LEU A 52 14.82 6.81 -6.60
C LEU A 52 16.23 6.75 -5.98
N PRO A 53 16.75 7.84 -5.42
CA PRO A 53 18.02 7.83 -4.71
C PRO A 53 18.03 6.89 -3.49
N VAL A 54 19.23 6.56 -3.01
CA VAL A 54 19.41 5.84 -1.74
C VAL A 54 18.84 6.65 -0.60
N GLY A 55 18.13 5.99 0.31
CA GLY A 55 17.51 6.61 1.48
C GLY A 55 16.14 7.25 1.21
N THR A 56 15.67 7.28 -0.05
CA THR A 56 14.31 7.69 -0.37
C THR A 56 13.31 6.82 0.39
N THR A 57 12.43 7.47 1.15
CA THR A 57 11.29 6.81 1.80
C THR A 57 10.17 6.66 0.79
N VAL A 58 9.60 5.46 0.69
CA VAL A 58 8.48 5.15 -0.19
C VAL A 58 7.35 4.52 0.62
N GLU A 59 6.11 4.79 0.19
CA GLU A 59 4.92 4.13 0.71
C GLU A 59 4.69 2.85 -0.10
N VAL A 60 4.73 1.68 0.53
CA VAL A 60 4.52 0.40 -0.15
C VAL A 60 3.03 0.11 -0.19
N GLN A 61 2.44 0.19 -1.38
CA GLN A 61 1.00 0.04 -1.57
C GLN A 61 0.61 -1.44 -1.62
N ARG A 62 1.35 -2.22 -2.42
CA ARG A 62 1.10 -3.66 -2.64
C ARG A 62 2.34 -4.33 -3.21
N CYS A 63 2.48 -5.64 -2.98
CA CYS A 63 3.53 -6.43 -3.60
C CYS A 63 2.94 -7.65 -4.32
N LEU A 64 3.67 -8.16 -5.30
CA LEU A 64 3.35 -9.44 -5.94
C LEU A 64 3.57 -10.60 -4.95
N ALA A 65 2.92 -11.74 -5.22
CA ALA A 65 2.96 -12.91 -4.36
C ALA A 65 4.34 -13.57 -4.22
N ASP A 66 5.17 -13.45 -5.24
CA ASP A 66 6.56 -13.88 -5.23
C ASP A 66 7.50 -12.88 -4.51
N LEU A 67 6.96 -11.73 -4.08
CA LEU A 67 7.68 -10.62 -3.48
C LEU A 67 8.84 -10.10 -4.33
N GLN A 68 8.85 -10.32 -5.65
CA GLN A 68 9.90 -9.78 -6.52
C GLN A 68 9.67 -8.29 -6.79
N TRP A 69 8.41 -7.88 -6.84
CA TRP A 69 8.01 -6.51 -7.16
C TRP A 69 7.02 -5.95 -6.16
N CYS A 70 7.23 -4.69 -5.81
CA CYS A 70 6.29 -3.91 -5.02
C CYS A 70 5.88 -2.65 -5.79
N ASN A 71 4.59 -2.38 -5.82
CA ASN A 71 4.08 -1.09 -6.23
C ASN A 71 4.20 -0.12 -5.06
N VAL A 72 4.82 1.03 -5.31
CA VAL A 72 5.14 2.02 -4.30
C VAL A 72 4.74 3.41 -4.77
N ARG A 73 4.49 4.30 -3.80
CA ARG A 73 4.32 5.72 -4.04
C ARG A 73 5.52 6.49 -3.49
N ALA A 74 6.10 7.35 -4.32
CA ALA A 74 7.22 8.23 -3.99
C ALA A 74 6.99 9.60 -4.63
N ASP A 75 7.04 10.68 -3.84
CA ASP A 75 6.86 12.07 -4.30
C ASP A 75 5.64 12.26 -5.24
N GLY A 76 4.52 11.60 -4.91
CA GLY A 76 3.28 11.67 -5.67
C GLY A 76 3.22 10.79 -6.93
N LYS A 77 4.31 10.12 -7.31
CA LYS A 77 4.37 9.15 -8.41
C LYS A 77 4.16 7.73 -7.88
N SER A 78 3.35 6.93 -8.57
CA SER A 78 3.19 5.50 -8.28
C SER A 78 3.83 4.66 -9.38
N GLY A 79 4.41 3.53 -9.02
CA GLY A 79 5.06 2.61 -9.95
C GLY A 79 5.64 1.39 -9.25
N TRP A 80 6.32 0.53 -10.00
CA TRP A 80 6.85 -0.74 -9.54
C TRP A 80 8.36 -0.67 -9.30
N VAL A 81 8.81 -1.26 -8.20
CA VAL A 81 10.22 -1.39 -7.85
C VAL A 81 10.53 -2.83 -7.43
N ALA A 82 11.77 -3.26 -7.61
CA ALA A 82 12.21 -4.56 -7.15
C ALA A 82 12.32 -4.57 -5.61
N ALA A 83 11.65 -5.51 -4.96
CA ALA A 83 11.48 -5.52 -3.50
C ALA A 83 12.79 -5.78 -2.74
N ASP A 84 13.78 -6.40 -3.38
CA ASP A 84 15.12 -6.66 -2.82
C ASP A 84 15.84 -5.37 -2.40
N TYR A 85 15.50 -4.24 -3.03
CA TYR A 85 16.09 -2.94 -2.76
C TYR A 85 15.29 -2.09 -1.77
N LEU A 86 14.19 -2.64 -1.22
CA LEU A 86 13.40 -1.96 -0.20
C LEU A 86 13.71 -2.54 1.18
N ILE A 87 14.01 -1.65 2.12
CA ILE A 87 14.23 -1.97 3.52
C ILE A 87 13.06 -1.43 4.34
N ALA A 88 12.29 -2.31 4.95
CA ALA A 88 11.29 -1.95 5.94
C ALA A 88 11.89 -2.05 7.35
N ARG A 89 11.24 -1.38 8.32
CA ARG A 89 11.49 -1.62 9.74
C ARG A 89 10.39 -2.52 10.28
N SER A 90 10.77 -3.68 10.81
CA SER A 90 9.88 -4.60 11.52
C SER A 90 10.46 -4.85 12.91
N ASP A 91 9.68 -4.62 13.98
CA ASP A 91 10.09 -4.82 15.38
C ASP A 91 11.46 -4.19 15.75
N GLY A 92 11.71 -2.98 15.24
CA GLY A 92 12.96 -2.24 15.46
C GLY A 92 14.16 -2.73 14.64
N LYS A 93 14.00 -3.79 13.84
CA LYS A 93 15.05 -4.33 12.93
C LYS A 93 14.80 -3.89 11.49
N LYS A 94 15.89 -3.59 10.77
CA LYS A 94 15.85 -3.35 9.32
C LYS A 94 15.81 -4.69 8.60
N VAL A 95 14.80 -4.91 7.77
CA VAL A 95 14.61 -6.16 7.02
C VAL A 95 14.34 -5.84 5.54
N ARG A 96 14.84 -6.67 4.62
CA ARG A 96 14.48 -6.54 3.20
C ARG A 96 13.05 -6.99 2.99
N LEU A 97 12.29 -6.23 2.20
CA LEU A 97 10.89 -6.56 1.95
C LEU A 97 10.70 -7.88 1.20
N ALA A 98 11.63 -8.24 0.32
CA ALA A 98 11.64 -9.55 -0.33
C ALA A 98 11.73 -10.73 0.67
N GLU A 99 12.35 -10.51 1.84
CA GLU A 99 12.53 -11.55 2.88
C GLU A 99 11.38 -11.55 3.89
N ALA A 100 10.89 -10.36 4.26
CA ALA A 100 9.94 -10.17 5.35
C ALA A 100 8.48 -9.97 4.89
N GLY A 101 8.21 -9.84 3.59
CA GLY A 101 6.89 -9.47 3.06
C GLY A 101 5.76 -10.42 3.45
N LYS A 102 6.03 -11.73 3.62
CA LYS A 102 5.03 -12.71 4.09
C LYS A 102 4.66 -12.55 5.57
N GLN A 103 5.54 -11.96 6.37
CA GLN A 103 5.36 -11.80 7.83
C GLN A 103 4.76 -10.43 8.21
N MET A 104 4.84 -9.43 7.33
CA MET A 104 4.43 -8.05 7.63
C MET A 104 3.01 -7.68 7.16
N GLY A 105 2.17 -8.64 6.77
CA GLY A 105 0.78 -8.37 6.36
C GLY A 105 0.67 -7.46 5.13
N VAL A 106 1.72 -7.41 4.29
CA VAL A 106 1.65 -6.73 2.99
C VAL A 106 0.53 -7.39 2.20
N VAL A 107 -0.35 -6.57 1.62
CA VAL A 107 -1.42 -7.07 0.75
C VAL A 107 -0.75 -7.77 -0.45
N ILE A 108 -0.71 -9.09 -0.39
CA ILE A 108 -0.30 -9.95 -1.49
C ILE A 108 -1.50 -10.03 -2.44
N GLU A 109 -1.51 -9.20 -3.47
CA GLU A 109 -2.41 -9.45 -4.58
C GLU A 109 -1.84 -10.60 -5.40
N THR A 110 -2.62 -11.68 -5.51
CA THR A 110 -2.42 -12.64 -6.60
C THR A 110 -2.50 -11.84 -7.90
N ALA A 111 -1.40 -11.82 -8.65
CA ALA A 111 -1.36 -11.14 -9.94
C ALA A 111 -2.55 -11.64 -10.76
N LYS A 112 -3.54 -10.78 -11.00
CA LYS A 112 -4.59 -11.08 -11.97
C LYS A 112 -3.89 -11.14 -13.34
N PRO A 113 -3.87 -12.29 -14.03
CA PRO A 113 -3.39 -12.28 -15.41
C PRO A 113 -4.33 -11.37 -16.18
N GLY A 114 -3.77 -10.43 -16.95
CA GLY A 114 -4.54 -9.63 -17.89
C GLY A 114 -5.37 -10.54 -18.78
N GLY A 115 -6.67 -10.23 -18.89
CA GLY A 115 -7.57 -10.88 -19.85
C GLY A 115 -7.35 -10.39 -21.27
#